data_AF-A0A2D4WQ44-F1
#
_entry.id   AF-A0A2D4WQ44-F1
#
_cell.length_a   1.000
_cell.length_b   1.000
_cell.length_c   1.000
_cell.angle_alpha   90.00
_cell.angle_beta   90.00
_cell.angle_gamma   90.00
#
_symmetry.space_group_name_H-M   'P 1'
#
loop_
_entity.id
_entity.type
_entity.pdbx_description
1 polymer ?
#
loop_
_entity_poly.entity_id
_entity_poly.type
_entity_poly.pdbx_seq_one_letter_code
_entity_poly.pdbx_strand_id
1 'polypeptide(L)' 'MKCNIDAKGKAVRLLSGLACLLAGIVVLVIGGIEGPMLFVGIALLGSGAFMTFEGWSGWCVVRAMGFKTPL' A
#
# COMPACT_ATOMS: atom_id res chain seq x y z
N MET A 1 15.14 -10.39 -3.53
CA MET A 1 14.44 -10.64 -2.25
C MET A 1 13.88 -12.06 -2.28
N LYS A 2 13.90 -12.79 -1.15
CA LYS A 2 13.28 -14.13 -1.10
C LYS A 2 11.77 -13.95 -1.03
N CYS A 3 11.02 -14.61 -1.91
CA CYS A 3 9.57 -14.58 -1.87
C CYS A 3 9.08 -15.05 -0.49
N ASN A 4 8.24 -14.24 0.16
CA ASN A 4 7.73 -14.49 1.52
C ASN A 4 6.18 -14.45 1.58
N ILE A 5 5.54 -14.30 0.43
CA ILE A 5 4.09 -14.16 0.31
C ILE A 5 3.56 -15.18 -0.69
N ASP A 6 2.41 -15.76 -0.38
CA ASP A 6 1.70 -16.66 -1.27
C ASP A 6 1.07 -15.88 -2.43
N ALA A 7 0.77 -16.55 -3.55
CA ALA A 7 0.18 -15.90 -4.73
C ALA A 7 -1.14 -15.13 -4.40
N LYS A 8 -1.93 -15.65 -3.45
CA LYS A 8 -3.14 -14.98 -2.95
C LYS A 8 -2.81 -13.71 -2.16
N GLY A 9 -1.90 -13.81 -1.18
CA GLY A 9 -1.45 -12.64 -0.40
C GLY A 9 -0.81 -11.57 -1.29
N LYS A 10 -0.09 -11.99 -2.34
CA LYS A 10 0.47 -11.11 -3.38
C LYS A 10 -0.63 -10.28 -4.04
N ALA A 11 -1.68 -10.93 -4.54
CA ALA A 11 -2.77 -10.28 -5.25
C ALA A 11 -3.56 -9.32 -4.33
N VAL A 12 -3.89 -9.77 -3.11
CA VAL A 12 -4.60 -8.94 -2.13
C VAL A 12 -3.80 -7.69 -1.81
N ARG A 13 -2.49 -7.82 -1.57
CA ARG A 13 -1.64 -6.67 -1.25
C ARG A 13 -1.52 -5.68 -2.39
N LEU A 14 -1.40 -6.18 -3.61
CA LEU A 14 -1.28 -5.36 -4.80
C LEU A 14 -2.60 -4.60 -5.07
N LEU A 15 -3.73 -5.27 -4.88
CA LEU A 15 -5.06 -4.67 -5.02
C LEU A 15 -5.34 -3.63 -3.92
N SER A 16 -4.99 -3.93 -2.66
CA SER A 16 -5.17 -2.99 -1.56
C SER A 16 -4.24 -1.77 -1.69
N GLY A 17 -3.00 -1.98 -2.15
CA GLY A 17 -2.07 -0.89 -2.47
C GLY A 17 -2.61 0.02 -3.58
N LEU A 18 -3.13 -0.56 -4.65
CA LEU A 18 -3.73 0.19 -5.76
C LEU A 18 -5.00 0.95 -5.32
N ALA A 19 -5.85 0.33 -4.50
CA ALA A 19 -7.02 0.99 -3.92
C ALA A 19 -6.63 2.17 -3.03
N CYS A 20 -5.55 2.03 -2.26
CA CYS A 20 -5.03 3.11 -1.41
C CYS A 20 -4.44 4.26 -2.24
N LEU A 21 -3.75 3.95 -3.35
CA LEU A 21 -3.29 4.95 -4.32
C LEU A 21 -4.47 5.73 -4.91
N LEU A 22 -5.51 5.03 -5.38
CA LEU A 22 -6.72 5.67 -5.91
C LEU A 22 -7.40 6.55 -4.85
N ALA A 23 -7.51 6.07 -3.61
CA ALA A 23 -8.06 6.86 -2.52
C ALA A 23 -7.22 8.13 -2.25
N GLY A 24 -5.89 8.04 -2.27
CA GLY A 24 -5.00 9.20 -2.13
C GLY A 24 -5.20 10.24 -3.23
N ILE A 25 -5.36 9.79 -4.49
CA ILE A 25 -5.69 10.69 -5.61
C ILE A 25 -7.04 11.38 -5.37
N VAL A 26 -8.08 10.61 -5.02
CA VAL A 26 -9.43 11.16 -4.76
C VAL A 26 -9.39 12.19 -3.63
N VAL A 27 -8.65 11.91 -2.55
CA VAL A 27 -8.49 12.84 -1.42
C VAL A 27 -7.82 14.14 -1.86
N LEU A 28 -6.78 14.10 -2.70
CA LEU A 28 -6.12 15.31 -3.19
C LEU A 28 -6.97 16.08 -4.20
N VAL A 29 -7.73 15.37 -5.04
CA VAL A 29 -8.61 16.00 -6.04
C VAL A 29 -9.79 16.72 -5.36
N ILE A 30 -10.39 16.11 -4.33
CA ILE A 30 -11.56 16.67 -3.63
C ILE A 30 -11.13 17.64 -2.52
N GLY A 31 -10.14 17.25 -1.72
CA GLY A 31 -9.67 18.01 -0.57
C GLY A 31 -8.66 19.10 -0.91
N GLY A 32 -8.16 19.11 -2.15
CA GLY A 32 -7.15 20.07 -2.61
C GLY A 32 -5.74 19.74 -2.13
N ILE A 33 -4.81 20.62 -2.49
CA ILE A 33 -3.38 20.52 -2.20
C ILE A 33 -2.94 21.45 -1.06
N GLU A 34 -3.88 21.97 -0.28
CA GLU A 34 -3.60 22.90 0.81
C GLU A 34 -4.08 22.34 2.15
N GLY A 35 -3.37 22.70 3.22
CA GLY A 35 -3.74 22.31 4.58
C GLY A 35 -3.62 20.79 4.86
N PRO A 36 -4.39 20.26 5.83
CA PRO A 36 -4.22 18.90 6.32
C PRO A 36 -4.51 17.81 5.26
N MET A 37 -5.36 18.11 4.28
CA MET A 37 -5.73 17.15 3.23
C MET A 37 -4.56 16.78 2.31
N LEU A 38 -3.62 17.72 2.10
CA LEU A 38 -2.38 17.43 1.37
C LEU A 38 -1.58 16.31 2.05
N PHE A 39 -1.40 16.41 3.37
CA PHE A 39 -0.64 15.42 4.13
C PHE A 39 -1.33 14.05 4.13
N VAL A 40 -2.65 14.03 4.27
CA VAL A 40 -3.44 12.79 4.20
C VAL A 40 -3.31 12.15 2.82
N GLY A 41 -3.44 12.94 1.76
CA GLY A 41 -3.28 12.46 0.39
C GLY A 41 -1.88 11.90 0.12
N ILE A 42 -0.83 12.62 0.53
CA ILE A 42 0.56 12.15 0.41
C ILE A 42 0.77 10.85 1.22
N ALA A 43 0.24 10.75 2.44
CA ALA A 43 0.37 9.56 3.27
C ALA A 43 -0.32 8.34 2.63
N LEU A 44 -1.51 8.53 2.04
CA LEU A 44 -2.23 7.48 1.30
C LEU A 44 -1.45 7.06 0.05
N LEU A 45 -0.91 8.02 -0.71
CA LEU A 45 -0.10 7.72 -1.89
C LEU A 45 1.18 6.97 -1.52
N GLY A 46 1.90 7.43 -0.49
CA GLY A 46 3.14 6.79 -0.03
C GLY A 46 2.90 5.37 0.50
N SER A 47 1.90 5.19 1.35
CA SER A 47 1.54 3.87 1.88
C SER A 47 1.00 2.93 0.80
N GLY A 48 0.18 3.43 -0.14
CA GLY A 48 -0.32 2.68 -1.28
C GLY A 48 0.79 2.25 -2.24
N ALA A 49 1.75 3.13 -2.54
CA ALA A 49 2.91 2.82 -3.37
C ALA A 49 3.79 1.75 -2.70
N PHE A 50 4.07 1.89 -1.41
CA PHE A 50 4.84 0.91 -0.65
C PHE A 50 4.17 -0.47 -0.65
N MET A 51 2.86 -0.51 -0.38
CA MET A 51 2.08 -1.73 -0.37
C MET A 51 2.02 -2.43 -1.74
N THR A 52 1.93 -1.63 -2.81
CA THR A 52 1.99 -2.13 -4.20
C THR A 52 3.37 -2.70 -4.52
N PHE A 53 4.45 -2.04 -4.09
CA PHE A 53 5.83 -2.52 -4.27
C PHE A 53 6.08 -3.85 -3.55
N GLU A 54 5.63 -3.97 -2.30
CA GLU A 54 5.68 -5.23 -1.53
C GLU A 54 4.91 -6.35 -2.24
N GLY A 55 3.71 -6.05 -2.71
CA GLY A 55 2.91 -6.96 -3.54
C GLY A 55 3.64 -7.38 -4.80
N TRP A 56 4.19 -6.45 -5.58
CA TRP A 56 4.87 -6.76 -6.84
C TRP A 56 6.12 -7.63 -6.66
N SER A 57 6.94 -7.28 -5.67
CA SER A 57 8.18 -7.99 -5.30
C SER A 57 7.93 -9.38 -4.69
N GLY A 58 6.69 -9.69 -4.31
CA GLY A 58 6.35 -10.92 -3.61
C GLY A 58 6.96 -10.98 -2.20
N TRP A 59 7.18 -9.82 -1.58
CA TRP A 59 7.90 -9.71 -0.32
C TRP A 59 7.17 -8.76 0.63
N CYS A 60 7.02 -9.21 1.88
CA CYS A 60 6.27 -8.53 2.93
C CYS A 60 7.20 -8.23 4.11
N VAL A 61 7.39 -6.95 4.44
CA VAL A 61 8.19 -6.47 5.57
C VAL A 61 7.62 -6.97 6.90
N VAL A 62 6.30 -7.00 7.04
CA VAL A 62 5.61 -7.43 8.27
C VAL A 62 5.91 -8.90 8.59
N ARG A 63 5.85 -9.78 7.59
CA ARG A 63 6.28 -11.18 7.75
C ARG A 63 7.78 -11.30 7.94
N ALA A 64 8.59 -10.45 7.32
CA ALA A 64 10.04 -10.44 7.52
C ALA A 64 10.44 -10.03 8.95
N MET A 65 9.64 -9.19 9.60
CA MET A 65 9.76 -8.85 11.02
C MET A 65 9.25 -9.95 11.97
N GLY A 66 8.78 -11.10 11.44
CA GLY A 66 8.34 -12.25 12.23
C GLY A 66 6.85 -12.28 12.58
N PHE A 67 6.05 -11.32 12.09
CA PHE A 67 4.61 -11.33 12.33
C PHE A 67 3.91 -12.37 11.45
N LYS A 68 3.13 -13.25 12.10
CA LYS A 68 2.26 -14.21 11.41
C LYS A 68 1.02 -13.47 10.88
N THR A 69 0.98 -13.28 9.57
CA THR A 69 -0.20 -12.76 8.86
C THR A 69 -0.95 -13.93 8.23
N PRO A 70 -2.29 -14.00 8.33
CA PRO A 70 -3.07 -15.15 7.84
C PRO A 70 -3.16 -15.22 6.31
N LEU A 71 -2.80 -14.13 5.61
CA LEU A 71 -2.88 -13.93 4.17
C LEU A 71 -1.51 -13.80 3.55
#